data_AF-A0A0D7Q5D5-F1
#
_entry.id   AF-A0A0D7Q5D5-F1
#
_cell.length_a   1.000
_cell.length_b   1.000
_cell.length_c   1.000
_cell.angle_alpha   90.00
_cell.angle_beta   90.00
_cell.angle_gamma   90.00
#
_symmetry.space_group_name_H-M   'P 1'
#
loop_
_entity.id
_entity.type
_entity.pdbx_description
1 polymer ?
#
loop_
_entity_poly.entity_id
_entity_poly.type
_entity_poly.pdbx_seq_one_letter_code
_entity_poly.pdbx_strand_id
1 'polypeptide(L)'
;MKIALLALLGLALGALGGAALGIGAGLAWVEIFKTTDFEGYSGMLVFFTFMPLGAAIGGIGGALLFAVIAIRDTEIAIEREPLRQRDR
;
A
#
# COMPACT_ATOMS: atom_id res chain seq x y z
N MET A 1 -13.11 -16.35 0.98
CA MET A 1 -13.08 -15.10 0.17
C MET A 1 -12.60 -13.87 0.93
N LYS A 2 -12.74 -13.78 2.27
CA LYS A 2 -12.32 -12.64 3.11
C LYS A 2 -10.85 -12.21 2.91
N ILE A 3 -9.92 -13.16 2.83
CA ILE A 3 -8.47 -12.89 2.69
C ILE A 3 -8.15 -12.17 1.37
N ALA A 4 -8.72 -12.63 0.26
CA ALA A 4 -8.53 -12.00 -1.04
C ALA A 4 -9.07 -10.57 -1.07
N LEU A 5 -10.21 -10.32 -0.42
CA LEU A 5 -10.81 -8.98 -0.33
C LEU A 5 -9.93 -8.02 0.47
N LEU A 6 -9.37 -8.48 1.60
CA LEU A 6 -8.47 -7.69 2.43
C LEU A 6 -7.15 -7.40 1.71
N ALA A 7 -6.58 -8.38 0.99
CA ALA A 7 -5.39 -8.19 0.18
C ALA A 7 -5.63 -7.17 -0.95
N LEU A 8 -6.79 -7.22 -1.62
CA LEU A 8 -7.19 -6.24 -2.64
C LEU A 8 -7.35 -4.83 -2.05
N LEU A 9 -7.95 -4.72 -0.87
CA LEU A 9 -8.09 -3.44 -0.16
C LEU A 9 -6.73 -2.87 0.23
N GLY A 10 -5.83 -3.71 0.74
CA GLY A 10 -4.45 -3.35 1.05
C GLY A 10 -3.67 -2.92 -0.18
N LEU A 11 -3.88 -3.59 -1.33
CA LEU A 11 -3.28 -3.22 -2.60
C LEU A 11 -3.77 -1.84 -3.04
N ALA A 12 -5.08 -1.59 -3.01
CA ALA A 12 -5.67 -0.32 -3.44
C ALA A 12 -5.23 0.85 -2.54
N LEU A 13 -5.32 0.68 -1.21
CA LEU A 13 -4.90 1.71 -0.25
C LEU A 13 -3.39 1.92 -0.27
N GLY A 14 -2.63 0.84 -0.39
CA GLY A 14 -1.18 0.87 -0.52
C GLY A 14 -0.73 1.60 -1.78
N ALA A 15 -1.37 1.32 -2.92
CA ALA A 15 -1.07 1.98 -4.19
C ALA A 15 -1.42 3.47 -4.14
N LEU A 16 -2.57 3.83 -3.55
CA LEU A 16 -2.98 5.24 -3.39
C LEU A 16 -2.04 6.01 -2.46
N GLY A 17 -1.72 5.45 -1.28
CA GLY A 17 -0.79 6.08 -0.34
C GLY A 17 0.63 6.15 -0.88
N GLY A 18 1.09 5.08 -1.53
CA GLY A 18 2.39 5.02 -2.18
C GLY A 18 2.51 6.01 -3.35
N ALA A 19 1.46 6.18 -4.15
CA ALA A 19 1.43 7.19 -5.21
C ALA A 19 1.54 8.61 -4.63
N ALA A 20 0.80 8.91 -3.56
CA ALA A 20 0.85 10.21 -2.89
C ALA A 20 2.24 10.51 -2.32
N LEU A 21 2.87 9.52 -1.66
CA LEU A 21 4.25 9.64 -1.16
C LEU A 21 5.26 9.76 -2.31
N GLY A 22 5.06 9.03 -3.40
CA GLY A 22 5.86 9.12 -4.62
C GLY A 22 5.81 10.52 -5.23
N ILE A 23 4.61 11.10 -5.37
CA ILE A 23 4.44 12.48 -5.83
C ILE A 23 5.17 13.45 -4.88
N GLY A 24 4.98 13.32 -3.56
CA GLY A 24 5.65 14.17 -2.57
C GLY A 24 7.19 14.09 -2.65
N ALA A 25 7.74 12.89 -2.77
CA ALA A 25 9.18 12.68 -2.94
C ALA A 25 9.70 13.25 -4.27
N GLY A 26 8.95 13.09 -5.36
CA GLY A 26 9.28 13.67 -6.65
C GLY A 26 9.27 15.20 -6.64
N LEU A 27 8.29 15.81 -5.99
CA LEU A 27 8.23 17.26 -5.80
C LEU A 27 9.42 17.76 -4.96
N ALA A 28 9.72 17.09 -3.84
CA ALA A 28 10.87 17.42 -3.01
C ALA A 28 12.20 17.29 -3.79
N TRP A 29 12.32 16.26 -4.64
CA TRP A 29 13.48 16.07 -5.50
C TRP A 29 13.67 17.23 -6.49
N VAL A 30 12.60 17.62 -7.19
CA VAL A 30 12.64 18.74 -8.15
C VAL A 30 13.00 20.05 -7.46
N GLU A 31 12.48 20.28 -6.25
CA GLU A 31 12.75 21.47 -5.46
C GLU A 31 14.22 21.53 -4.96
N ILE A 32 14.74 20.42 -4.44
CA ILE A 32 16.12 20.32 -3.92
C ILE A 32 17.15 20.50 -5.04
N PHE A 33 16.92 19.88 -6.19
CA PHE A 33 17.85 19.93 -7.32
C PHE A 33 17.67 21.14 -8.23
N LYS A 34 16.77 22.09 -7.87
CA LYS A 34 16.47 23.31 -8.64
C LYS A 34 16.24 23.04 -10.12
N THR A 35 15.53 21.97 -10.46
CA THR A 35 15.15 21.68 -11.84
C THR A 35 13.92 22.52 -12.18
N THR A 36 14.11 23.84 -12.35
CA THR A 36 13.09 24.91 -12.43
C THR A 36 12.22 24.88 -13.69
N ASP A 37 11.89 23.69 -14.22
CA ASP A 37 10.96 23.53 -15.34
C ASP A 37 9.88 22.51 -14.97
N PHE A 38 8.97 22.91 -14.09
CA PHE A 38 7.71 22.20 -13.87
C PHE A 38 6.81 22.20 -15.13
N GLU A 39 7.12 23.03 -16.13
CA GLU A 39 6.46 23.07 -17.44
C GLU A 39 6.92 21.97 -18.42
N GLY A 40 7.81 21.04 -18.01
CA GLY A 40 8.26 19.96 -18.89
C GLY A 40 8.82 18.72 -18.19
N TYR A 41 10.12 18.47 -18.37
CA TYR A 41 10.79 17.21 -18.02
C TYR A 41 10.69 16.86 -16.53
N SER A 42 10.75 17.85 -15.64
CA SER A 42 10.62 17.65 -14.19
C SER A 42 9.22 17.19 -13.79
N GLY A 43 8.17 17.76 -14.38
CA GLY A 43 6.79 17.32 -14.15
C GLY A 43 6.58 15.87 -14.62
N MET A 44 7.13 15.53 -15.79
CA MET A 44 7.09 14.16 -16.29
C MET A 44 7.81 13.17 -15.37
N LEU A 45 8.96 13.53 -14.80
CA LEU A 45 9.69 12.66 -13.87
C LEU A 45 8.83 12.29 -12.63
N VAL A 46 8.12 13.26 -12.05
CA VAL A 46 7.28 13.02 -10.86
C VAL A 46 6.13 12.08 -11.19
N PHE A 47 5.39 12.33 -12.26
CA PHE A 47 4.18 11.57 -12.59
C PHE A 47 4.45 10.25 -13.32
N PHE A 48 5.51 10.14 -14.11
CA PHE A 48 5.85 8.90 -14.84
C PHE A 48 6.85 8.00 -14.12
N THR A 49 7.58 8.52 -13.12
CA THR A 49 8.61 7.74 -12.43
C THR A 49 8.33 7.62 -10.95
N PHE A 50 8.26 8.74 -10.22
CA PHE A 50 8.09 8.69 -8.77
C PHE A 50 6.70 8.22 -8.34
N MET A 51 5.64 8.69 -9.01
CA MET A 51 4.26 8.29 -8.71
C MET A 51 4.03 6.79 -9.00
N PRO A 52 4.40 6.23 -10.17
CA PRO A 52 4.15 4.80 -10.44
C PRO A 52 5.05 3.90 -9.60
N LEU A 53 6.30 4.31 -9.34
CA LEU A 53 7.20 3.57 -8.46
C LEU A 53 6.70 3.57 -7.01
N GLY A 54 6.25 4.72 -6.52
CA GLY A 54 5.61 4.85 -5.21
C GLY A 54 4.34 4.00 -5.11
N ALA A 55 3.49 4.03 -6.14
CA ALA A 55 2.28 3.20 -6.22
C ALA A 55 2.60 1.70 -6.23
N ALA A 56 3.65 1.27 -6.95
CA ALA A 56 4.07 -0.12 -7.00
C ALA A 56 4.58 -0.59 -5.62
N ILE A 57 5.49 0.16 -5.01
CA ILE A 57 6.04 -0.17 -3.68
C ILE A 57 4.94 -0.14 -2.61
N GLY A 58 4.14 0.91 -2.60
CA GLY A 58 3.03 1.05 -1.67
C GLY A 58 1.97 -0.03 -1.86
N GLY A 59 1.62 -0.36 -3.10
CA GLY A 59 0.64 -1.40 -3.44
C GLY A 59 1.11 -2.79 -3.01
N ILE A 60 2.37 -3.14 -3.30
CA ILE A 60 2.97 -4.41 -2.84
C ILE A 60 3.02 -4.46 -1.32
N GLY A 61 3.50 -3.39 -0.66
CA GLY A 61 3.59 -3.30 0.78
C GLY A 61 2.21 -3.40 1.47
N GLY A 62 1.23 -2.66 0.97
CA GLY A 62 -0.14 -2.67 1.48
C GLY A 62 -0.83 -4.02 1.26
N ALA A 63 -0.66 -4.64 0.10
CA ALA A 63 -1.18 -5.98 -0.19
C ALA A 63 -0.59 -7.04 0.75
N LEU A 64 0.75 -7.01 0.96
CA LEU A 64 1.43 -7.93 1.86
C LEU A 64 0.99 -7.76 3.31
N LEU A 65 0.92 -6.51 3.81
CA LEU A 65 0.50 -6.23 5.18
C LEU A 65 -0.92 -6.73 5.45
N PHE A 66 -1.87 -6.39 4.57
CA PHE A 66 -3.25 -6.83 4.72
C PHE A 66 -3.42 -8.33 4.51
N ALA A 67 -2.64 -8.96 3.63
CA ALA A 67 -2.63 -10.42 3.49
C ALA A 67 -2.14 -11.11 4.76
N VAL A 68 -1.05 -10.63 5.36
CA VAL A 68 -0.52 -11.17 6.63
C VAL A 68 -1.51 -10.99 7.77
N ILE A 69 -2.13 -9.80 7.89
CA ILE A 69 -3.17 -9.55 8.89
C ILE A 69 -4.35 -10.49 8.68
N ALA A 70 -4.81 -10.69 7.44
CA ALA A 70 -5.93 -11.58 7.14
C ALA A 70 -5.63 -13.05 7.45
N ILE A 71 -4.40 -13.50 7.23
CA ILE A 71 -3.96 -14.86 7.58
C ILE A 71 -3.92 -15.02 9.10
N ARG A 72 -3.30 -14.07 9.83
CA ARG A 72 -3.23 -14.11 11.30
C ARG A 72 -4.60 -14.03 11.96
N ASP A 73 -5.50 -13.21 11.43
CA ASP A 73 -6.88 -13.11 11.93
C ASP A 73 -7.67 -14.41 11.70
N THR A 74 -7.33 -15.16 10.63
CA THR A 74 -7.87 -16.49 10.40
C THR A 74 -7.30 -17.51 11.40
N GLU A 75 -6.01 -17.45 11.71
CA GLU A 75 -5.39 -18.30 12.75
C GLU A 75 -5.93 -17.99 14.16
N ILE A 76 -6.10 -16.71 14.52
CA ILE A 76 -6.66 -16.29 15.83
C ILE A 76 -8.14 -16.68 15.96
N ALA A 77 -8.90 -16.70 14.86
CA ALA A 77 -10.28 -17.18 14.85
C ALA A 77 -10.36 -18.71 15.02
N ILE A 78 -9.42 -19.47 14.45
CA ILE A 78 -9.32 -20.92 14.62
C ILE A 78 -8.99 -21.26 16.08
N GLU A 79 -8.18 -20.45 16.76
CA GLU A 79 -7.83 -20.69 18.17
C GLU A 79 -8.98 -20.37 19.15
N ARG A 80 -10.02 -19.62 18.73
CA ARG A 80 -11.19 -19.27 19.56
C ARG A 80 -12.37 -20.26 19.49
N GLU A 81 -12.41 -21.17 18.54
CA GLU A 81 -13.35 -22.30 18.50
C GLU A 81 -12.55 -23.62 18.61
N PRO A 82 -12.37 -24.22 19.82
CA PRO A 82 -13.47 -24.97 20.42
C PRO A 82 -13.37 -25.09 21.97
N LEU A 83 -13.88 -24.14 22.75
CA LEU A 83 -14.06 -24.36 24.20
C LEU A 83 -15.50 -24.09 24.71
N ARG A 84 -16.45 -23.79 23.81
CA ARG A 84 -17.84 -23.50 24.19
C ARG A 84 -18.83 -24.58 23.77
N GLN A 85 -18.38 -25.82 23.69
CA GLN A 85 -19.26 -27.00 23.54
C GLN A 85 -18.90 -28.08 24.56
N ARG A 86 -18.68 -27.68 25.81
CA ARG A 86 -18.70 -28.60 26.95
C ARG A 86 -19.04 -27.85 28.22
N ASP A 87 -20.29 -27.44 28.36
CA ASP A 87 -20.97 -27.65 29.63
C ASP A 87 -22.48 -27.78 29.42
N ARG A 88 -23.01 -28.71 30.20
CA ARG A 88 -24.40 -29.19 30.22
C ARG A 88 -25.41 -28.13 30.58
#